data_AF-A0A519V3R5-F1
#
_entry.id   AF-A0A519V3R5-F1
#
_cell.length_a   1.000
_cell.length_b   1.000
_cell.length_c   1.000
_cell.angle_alpha   90.00
_cell.angle_beta   90.00
_cell.angle_gamma   90.00
#
_symmetry.space_group_name_H-M   'P 1'
#
loop_
_entity.id
_entity.type
_entity.pdbx_description
1 polymer ?
#
loop_
_entity_poly.entity_id
_entity_poly.type
_entity_poly.pdbx_seq_one_letter_code
_entity_poly.pdbx_strand_id
1 'polypeptide(L)'
;ANLTYAYHLQLTGTLNLSVGAAAGVTRIGLDINQLTLENPNDPALNNAIVSQVKPDLSLGVWLYGARFFAGASVQQILPQKLAFTSDPNYKTGKEVPHAFLTAGYKLYIDESITAIPSVMVKYVSPTPLSVDVNLKLGFKDRFWLGGSYRHNDSYSAMAGLNVSRLVNLTYSYDFTTSQLNKVSYGSHEIVLGLQLNNVYNVLSSMRMW
;
A
#
# COMPACT_ATOMS: atom_id res chain seq x y z
N ALA A 1 -11.37 4.74 -10.47
CA ALA A 1 -12.35 4.92 -9.38
C ALA A 1 -12.62 3.56 -8.76
N ASN A 2 -12.59 3.45 -7.43
CA ASN A 2 -12.69 2.18 -6.71
C ASN A 2 -13.81 2.25 -5.66
N LEU A 3 -14.61 1.20 -5.59
CA LEU A 3 -15.59 0.95 -4.55
C LEU A 3 -15.07 -0.18 -3.67
N THR A 4 -15.13 0.00 -2.34
CA THR A 4 -14.66 -1.00 -1.39
C THR A 4 -15.74 -1.28 -0.37
N TYR A 5 -15.92 -2.56 -0.04
CA TYR A 5 -16.83 -3.02 0.98
C TYR A 5 -16.11 -4.01 1.90
N ALA A 6 -16.32 -3.89 3.21
CA ALA A 6 -15.76 -4.79 4.20
C ALA A 6 -16.85 -5.26 5.16
N TYR A 7 -16.84 -6.56 5.45
CA TYR A 7 -17.74 -7.20 6.40
C TYR A 7 -16.94 -7.68 7.62
N HIS A 8 -17.36 -7.30 8.81
CA HIS A 8 -16.72 -7.64 10.08
C HIS A 8 -17.51 -8.72 10.79
N LEU A 9 -16.88 -9.87 11.02
CA LEU A 9 -17.44 -11.01 11.73
C LEU A 9 -16.72 -11.17 13.07
N GLN A 10 -17.46 -11.11 14.17
CA GLN A 10 -16.91 -11.42 15.50
C GLN A 10 -16.85 -12.95 15.66
N LEU A 11 -15.65 -13.52 15.71
CA LEU A 11 -15.44 -14.96 15.90
C LEU A 11 -15.55 -15.34 17.38
N THR A 12 -15.04 -14.48 18.26
CA THR A 12 -15.07 -14.64 19.72
C THR A 12 -15.09 -13.24 20.34
N GLY A 13 -15.40 -13.11 21.63
CA GLY A 13 -15.49 -11.80 22.30
C GLY A 13 -14.27 -10.89 22.12
N THR A 14 -13.08 -11.45 21.88
CA THR A 14 -11.83 -10.71 21.66
C THR A 14 -11.20 -10.89 20.28
N LEU A 15 -11.84 -11.66 19.38
CA LEU A 15 -11.30 -12.03 18.06
C LEU A 15 -12.29 -11.69 16.95
N ASN A 16 -11.83 -10.91 16.00
CA ASN A 16 -12.61 -10.44 14.87
C ASN A 16 -11.94 -10.81 13.56
N LEU A 17 -12.75 -11.19 12.58
CA LEU A 17 -12.34 -11.46 11.21
C LEU A 17 -13.07 -10.49 10.29
N SER A 18 -12.33 -9.74 9.49
CA SER A 18 -12.88 -8.90 8.43
C SER A 18 -12.58 -9.51 7.08
N VAL A 19 -13.58 -9.49 6.21
CA VAL A 19 -13.44 -9.87 4.80
C VAL A 19 -13.82 -8.67 3.97
N GLY A 20 -12.93 -8.27 3.07
CA GLY A 20 -13.09 -7.10 2.22
C GLY A 20 -12.98 -7.43 0.74
N ALA A 21 -13.75 -6.73 -0.07
CA ALA A 21 -13.66 -6.74 -1.52
C ALA A 21 -13.63 -5.30 -2.03
N ALA A 22 -12.79 -5.06 -3.04
CA ALA A 22 -12.77 -3.80 -3.77
C ALA A 22 -12.90 -4.05 -5.26
N ALA A 23 -13.77 -3.30 -5.92
CA ALA A 23 -13.97 -3.35 -7.36
C ALA A 23 -13.90 -1.94 -7.94
N GLY A 24 -13.30 -1.78 -9.10
CA GLY A 24 -13.09 -0.46 -9.68
C GLY A 24 -12.68 -0.48 -11.14
N VAL A 25 -12.30 0.71 -11.61
CA VAL A 25 -11.77 0.91 -12.96
C VAL A 25 -10.52 1.79 -12.91
N THR A 26 -9.49 1.33 -13.61
CA THR A 26 -8.24 2.06 -13.79
C THR A 26 -8.18 2.55 -15.23
N ARG A 27 -7.89 3.85 -15.41
CA ARG A 27 -7.67 4.44 -16.73
C ARG A 27 -6.18 4.75 -16.89
N ILE A 28 -5.57 4.16 -17.90
CA ILE A 28 -4.18 4.42 -18.26
C ILE A 28 -4.19 5.16 -19.59
N GLY A 29 -3.61 6.35 -19.60
CA GLY A 29 -3.42 7.16 -20.80
C GLY A 29 -1.96 7.23 -21.19
N LEU A 30 -1.69 7.21 -22.49
CA LEU A 30 -0.36 7.44 -23.06
C LEU A 30 -0.42 8.68 -23.95
N ASP A 31 0.40 9.69 -23.64
CA ASP A 31 0.55 10.87 -24.49
C ASP A 31 1.66 10.61 -25.52
N ILE A 32 1.25 10.45 -26.77
CA ILE A 32 2.15 10.08 -27.86
C ILE A 32 3.06 11.25 -28.25
N ASN A 33 2.62 12.49 -28.02
CA ASN A 33 3.36 13.69 -28.45
C ASN A 33 4.60 13.96 -27.58
N GLN A 34 4.70 13.31 -26.41
CA GLN A 34 5.83 13.43 -25.49
C GLN A 34 6.79 12.22 -25.57
N LEU A 35 6.51 11.25 -26.45
CA LEU A 35 7.38 10.09 -26.65
C LEU A 35 8.60 10.48 -27.48
N THR A 36 9.79 10.22 -26.95
CA THR A 36 11.03 10.24 -27.74
C THR A 36 11.27 8.84 -28.26
N LEU A 37 11.08 8.65 -29.57
CA LEU A 37 11.20 7.34 -30.21
C LEU A 37 12.61 7.13 -30.75
N GLU A 38 13.15 5.93 -30.57
CA GLU A 38 14.40 5.53 -31.21
C GLU A 38 14.23 5.38 -32.74
N ASN A 39 13.05 4.96 -33.18
CA ASN A 39 12.65 4.96 -34.59
C ASN A 39 11.41 5.86 -34.80
N PRO A 40 11.52 6.96 -35.57
CA PRO A 40 10.40 7.86 -35.86
C PRO A 40 9.23 7.22 -36.60
N ASN A 41 9.44 6.08 -37.27
CA ASN A 41 8.42 5.35 -38.03
C ASN A 41 8.11 3.98 -37.39
N ASP A 42 8.08 3.89 -36.05
CA ASP A 42 7.73 2.64 -35.37
C ASP A 42 6.28 2.22 -35.69
N PRO A 43 6.06 1.06 -36.35
CA PRO A 43 4.72 0.56 -36.67
C PRO A 43 3.81 0.38 -35.45
N ALA A 44 4.38 0.19 -34.25
CA ALA A 44 3.62 0.08 -33.01
C ALA A 44 2.84 1.36 -32.68
N LEU A 45 3.25 2.53 -33.19
CA LEU A 45 2.61 3.82 -32.91
C LEU A 45 1.67 4.31 -34.02
N ASN A 46 1.68 3.69 -35.20
CA ASN A 46 0.78 4.03 -36.31
C ASN A 46 -0.72 3.83 -35.99
N ASN A 47 -1.03 3.00 -34.99
CA ASN A 47 -2.39 2.79 -34.47
C ASN A 47 -2.41 2.82 -32.93
N ALA A 48 -1.83 3.88 -32.35
CA ALA A 48 -1.67 3.99 -30.92
C ALA A 48 -3.00 4.18 -30.18
N ILE A 49 -3.21 3.39 -29.13
CA ILE A 49 -4.36 3.49 -28.24
C ILE A 49 -4.02 4.51 -27.13
N VAL A 50 -4.57 5.72 -27.27
CA VAL A 50 -4.29 6.86 -26.37
C VAL A 50 -4.77 6.62 -24.93
N SER A 51 -5.81 5.83 -24.72
CA SER A 51 -6.22 5.45 -23.36
C SER A 51 -6.94 4.12 -23.29
N GLN A 52 -6.73 3.40 -22.19
CA GLN A 52 -7.39 2.14 -21.88
C GLN A 52 -8.06 2.23 -20.51
N VAL A 53 -9.31 1.79 -20.43
CA VAL A 53 -10.02 1.59 -19.18
C VAL A 53 -10.02 0.09 -18.89
N LYS A 54 -9.55 -0.29 -17.71
CA LYS A 54 -9.48 -1.68 -17.27
C LYS A 54 -10.25 -1.85 -15.97
N PRO A 55 -11.04 -2.93 -15.81
CA PRO A 55 -11.63 -3.26 -14.54
C PRO A 55 -10.54 -3.73 -13.56
N ASP A 56 -10.70 -3.39 -12.29
CA ASP A 56 -9.85 -3.82 -11.20
C ASP A 56 -10.68 -4.52 -10.12
N LEU A 57 -10.13 -5.57 -9.54
CA LEU A 57 -10.74 -6.36 -8.48
C LEU A 57 -9.67 -6.77 -7.48
N SER A 58 -9.96 -6.53 -6.20
CA SER A 58 -9.10 -6.88 -5.07
C SER A 58 -9.91 -7.55 -3.97
N LEU A 59 -9.30 -8.50 -3.27
CA LEU A 59 -9.90 -9.21 -2.13
C LEU A 59 -8.92 -9.21 -0.97
N GLY A 60 -9.45 -9.20 0.25
CA GLY A 60 -8.64 -9.24 1.46
C GLY A 60 -9.35 -9.88 2.63
N VAL A 61 -8.57 -10.49 3.51
CA VAL A 61 -8.99 -11.00 4.81
C VAL A 61 -8.08 -10.42 5.88
N TRP A 62 -8.66 -10.05 7.01
CA TRP A 62 -7.96 -9.41 8.12
C TRP A 62 -8.46 -9.97 9.45
N LEU A 63 -7.62 -10.72 10.14
CA LEU A 63 -7.86 -11.25 11.46
C LEU A 63 -7.20 -10.32 12.48
N TYR A 64 -7.95 -9.88 13.49
CA TYR A 64 -7.43 -9.03 14.54
C TYR A 64 -8.07 -9.35 15.89
N GLY A 65 -7.26 -9.25 16.94
CA GLY A 65 -7.71 -9.24 18.32
C GLY A 65 -6.97 -8.15 19.10
N ALA A 66 -7.21 -8.05 20.41
CA ALA A 66 -6.74 -6.91 21.22
C ALA A 66 -5.22 -6.60 21.16
N ARG A 67 -4.38 -7.59 20.81
CA ARG A 67 -2.91 -7.43 20.76
C ARG A 67 -2.24 -7.91 19.48
N PHE A 68 -2.96 -8.47 18.51
CA PHE A 68 -2.34 -8.97 17.29
C PHE A 68 -3.23 -8.75 16.08
N PHE A 69 -2.60 -8.73 14.91
CA PHE A 69 -3.29 -8.73 13.65
C PHE A 69 -2.53 -9.57 12.63
N ALA A 70 -3.26 -10.20 11.73
CA ALA A 70 -2.74 -10.91 10.59
C ALA A 70 -3.72 -10.78 9.43
N GLY A 71 -3.23 -10.66 8.21
CA GLY A 71 -4.08 -10.52 7.05
C GLY A 71 -3.40 -10.98 5.78
N ALA A 72 -4.23 -11.28 4.79
CA ALA A 72 -3.78 -11.59 3.45
C ALA A 72 -4.67 -10.85 2.46
N SER A 73 -4.10 -10.31 1.40
CA SER A 73 -4.85 -9.66 0.34
C SER A 73 -4.24 -9.92 -1.02
N VAL A 74 -5.08 -9.87 -2.04
CA VAL A 74 -4.64 -9.92 -3.44
C VAL A 74 -5.26 -8.72 -4.15
N GLN A 75 -4.42 -7.90 -4.75
CA GLN A 75 -4.81 -6.76 -5.57
C GLN A 75 -4.64 -7.09 -7.06
N GLN A 76 -5.41 -6.43 -7.92
CA GLN A 76 -5.34 -6.62 -9.38
C GLN A 76 -5.52 -8.09 -9.79
N ILE A 77 -6.53 -8.75 -9.21
CA ILE A 77 -6.82 -10.17 -9.43
C ILE A 77 -7.08 -10.45 -10.92
N LEU A 78 -7.74 -9.52 -11.61
CA LEU A 78 -8.04 -9.59 -13.04
C LEU A 78 -6.79 -9.24 -13.84
N PRO A 79 -6.10 -10.19 -14.48
CA PRO A 79 -4.85 -9.89 -15.18
C PRO A 79 -5.15 -9.09 -16.45
N GLN A 80 -4.68 -7.85 -16.54
CA GLN A 80 -4.95 -6.98 -17.67
C GLN A 80 -3.77 -6.96 -18.62
N LYS A 81 -4.00 -7.25 -19.91
CA LYS A 81 -3.00 -6.97 -20.95
C LYS A 81 -3.07 -5.48 -21.29
N LEU A 82 -1.93 -4.80 -21.18
CA LEU A 82 -1.72 -3.43 -21.62
C LEU A 82 -1.14 -3.48 -23.03
N ALA A 83 -1.94 -3.06 -24.00
CA ALA A 83 -1.53 -2.93 -25.39
C ALA A 83 -1.85 -1.53 -25.86
N PHE A 84 -0.83 -0.69 -26.04
CA PHE A 84 -1.01 0.70 -26.53
C PHE A 84 -1.06 0.77 -28.05
N THR A 85 -1.29 -0.36 -28.72
CA THR A 85 -1.38 -0.47 -30.17
C THR A 85 -2.44 -1.48 -30.58
N SER A 86 -3.06 -1.25 -31.74
CA SER A 86 -4.06 -2.15 -32.33
C SER A 86 -3.43 -3.39 -33.00
N ASP A 87 -2.10 -3.45 -33.12
CA ASP A 87 -1.41 -4.61 -33.68
C ASP A 87 -1.41 -5.78 -32.65
N PRO A 88 -1.94 -6.96 -33.02
CA PRO A 88 -2.01 -8.11 -32.12
C PRO A 88 -0.64 -8.67 -31.68
N ASN A 89 0.46 -8.32 -32.36
CA ASN A 89 1.82 -8.79 -32.07
C ASN A 89 2.50 -8.03 -30.92
N TYR A 90 2.00 -6.84 -30.56
CA TYR A 90 2.62 -5.95 -29.58
C TYR A 90 1.80 -5.88 -28.27
N LYS A 91 1.65 -7.03 -27.60
CA LYS A 91 0.87 -7.18 -26.35
C LYS A 91 1.74 -7.56 -25.13
N THR A 92 2.85 -6.87 -24.95
CA THR A 92 3.88 -7.28 -23.97
C THR A 92 3.59 -6.81 -22.54
N GLY A 93 2.85 -5.70 -22.36
CA GLY A 93 2.51 -5.20 -21.03
C GLY A 93 1.42 -6.04 -20.37
N LYS A 94 1.62 -6.44 -19.11
CA LYS A 94 0.60 -7.13 -18.32
C LYS A 94 0.59 -6.60 -16.89
N GLU A 95 -0.57 -6.22 -16.40
CA GLU A 95 -0.81 -6.07 -14.97
C GLU A 95 -0.89 -7.45 -14.35
N VAL A 96 -0.05 -7.65 -13.34
CA VAL A 96 0.09 -8.91 -12.62
C VAL A 96 -0.55 -8.77 -11.24
N PRO A 97 -1.22 -9.82 -10.73
CA PRO A 97 -1.78 -9.79 -9.39
C PRO A 97 -0.69 -9.59 -8.34
N HIS A 98 -0.99 -8.77 -7.35
CA HIS A 98 -0.10 -8.49 -6.22
C HIS A 98 -0.67 -9.14 -4.96
N ALA A 99 0.01 -10.17 -4.45
CA ALA A 99 -0.37 -10.83 -3.22
C ALA A 99 0.41 -10.26 -2.03
N PHE A 100 -0.29 -10.02 -0.92
CA PHE A 100 0.26 -9.48 0.31
C PHE A 100 -0.12 -10.39 1.47
N LEU A 101 0.83 -10.59 2.38
CA LEU A 101 0.60 -11.25 3.66
C LEU A 101 1.24 -10.40 4.74
N THR A 102 0.47 -10.03 5.76
CA THR A 102 0.90 -9.11 6.80
C THR A 102 0.59 -9.71 8.16
N ALA A 103 1.50 -9.55 9.12
CA ALA A 103 1.25 -9.90 10.51
C ALA A 103 1.95 -8.93 11.45
N GLY A 104 1.41 -8.73 12.64
CA GLY A 104 2.02 -7.89 13.65
C GLY A 104 1.43 -8.09 15.02
N TYR A 105 2.14 -7.57 16.01
CA TYR A 105 1.78 -7.72 17.42
C TYR A 105 1.97 -6.40 18.16
N LYS A 106 1.07 -6.07 19.08
CA LYS A 106 1.10 -4.89 19.94
C LYS A 106 1.59 -5.27 21.34
N LEU A 107 2.78 -4.79 21.64
CA LEU A 107 3.46 -4.92 22.93
C LEU A 107 3.25 -3.63 23.72
N TYR A 108 2.66 -3.73 24.91
CA TYR A 108 2.68 -2.65 25.88
C TYR A 108 4.00 -2.76 26.66
N ILE A 109 4.95 -1.88 26.36
CA ILE A 109 6.23 -1.83 27.09
C ILE A 109 6.01 -1.14 28.42
N ASP A 110 5.17 -0.11 28.42
CA ASP A 110 4.78 0.69 29.57
C ASP A 110 3.34 1.20 29.34
N GLU A 111 2.71 1.77 30.37
CA GLU A 111 1.39 2.43 30.27
C GLU A 111 1.38 3.54 29.22
N SER A 112 2.54 4.18 29.03
CA SER A 112 2.75 5.27 28.08
C SER A 112 3.41 4.84 26.77
N ILE A 113 3.96 3.63 26.67
CA ILE A 113 4.78 3.20 25.53
C ILE A 113 4.26 1.90 24.94
N THR A 114 3.93 1.93 23.64
CA THR A 114 3.49 0.76 22.89
C THR A 114 4.42 0.50 21.72
N ALA A 115 4.88 -0.73 21.55
CA ALA A 115 5.63 -1.17 20.38
C ALA A 115 4.78 -2.08 19.50
N ILE A 116 4.82 -1.85 18.19
CA ILE A 116 4.15 -2.66 17.18
C ILE A 116 5.20 -3.11 16.16
N PRO A 117 5.89 -4.23 16.41
CA PRO A 117 6.57 -4.95 15.35
C PRO A 117 5.56 -5.54 14.35
N SER A 118 5.85 -5.43 13.07
CA SER A 118 5.08 -6.09 12.01
C SER A 118 5.96 -6.53 10.86
N VAL A 119 5.49 -7.52 10.12
CA VAL A 119 6.12 -8.02 8.90
C VAL A 119 5.08 -8.03 7.80
N MET A 120 5.50 -7.68 6.59
CA MET A 120 4.70 -7.80 5.37
C MET A 120 5.53 -8.52 4.31
N VAL A 121 4.91 -9.48 3.65
CA VAL A 121 5.47 -10.21 2.52
C VAL A 121 4.63 -9.85 1.30
N LYS A 122 5.29 -9.42 0.23
CA LYS A 122 4.68 -9.08 -1.05
C LYS A 122 5.22 -10.02 -2.13
N TYR A 123 4.30 -10.67 -2.84
CA TYR A 123 4.59 -11.57 -3.94
C TYR A 123 3.94 -11.06 -5.23
N VAL A 124 4.76 -10.91 -6.27
CA VAL A 124 4.36 -10.44 -7.59
C VAL A 124 5.18 -11.19 -8.63
N SER A 125 4.56 -11.89 -9.56
CA SER A 125 5.27 -12.59 -10.64
C SER A 125 5.54 -11.63 -11.81
N PRO A 126 6.76 -11.57 -12.40
CA PRO A 126 7.92 -12.44 -12.19
C PRO A 126 9.00 -11.86 -11.24
N THR A 127 8.67 -10.86 -10.42
CA THR A 127 9.65 -10.22 -9.53
C THR A 127 9.99 -11.09 -8.30
N PRO A 128 11.19 -10.93 -7.71
CA PRO A 128 11.53 -11.58 -6.45
C PRO A 128 10.54 -11.22 -5.34
N LEU A 129 10.43 -12.12 -4.35
CA LEU A 129 9.66 -11.88 -3.13
C LEU A 129 10.20 -10.65 -2.39
N SER A 130 9.32 -9.72 -2.02
CA SER A 130 9.68 -8.57 -1.16
C SER A 130 9.22 -8.83 0.27
N VAL A 131 10.08 -8.54 1.23
CA VAL A 131 9.79 -8.69 2.66
C VAL A 131 10.11 -7.38 3.36
N ASP A 132 9.12 -6.86 4.07
CA ASP A 132 9.16 -5.59 4.78
C ASP A 132 9.03 -5.89 6.28
N VAL A 133 10.01 -5.51 7.07
CA VAL A 133 9.99 -5.58 8.53
C VAL A 133 9.81 -4.18 9.07
N ASN A 134 8.83 -3.97 9.93
CA ASN A 134 8.47 -2.67 10.46
C ASN A 134 8.45 -2.70 11.98
N LEU A 135 8.75 -1.57 12.59
CA LEU A 135 8.60 -1.34 14.02
C LEU A 135 8.01 0.03 14.23
N LYS A 136 6.88 0.11 14.92
CA LYS A 136 6.24 1.38 15.31
C LYS A 136 6.19 1.51 16.83
N LEU A 137 6.75 2.59 17.37
CA LEU A 137 6.74 2.95 18.78
C LEU A 137 5.80 4.12 19.00
N GLY A 138 4.73 3.91 19.75
CA GLY A 138 3.79 4.96 20.16
C GLY A 138 4.05 5.43 21.57
N PHE A 139 3.96 6.75 21.79
CA PHE A 139 4.12 7.43 23.06
C PHE A 139 2.84 8.20 23.41
N LYS A 140 2.20 7.81 24.52
CA LYS A 140 0.97 8.41 25.08
C LYS A 140 -0.13 8.66 24.06
N ASP A 141 -0.21 7.83 23.02
CA ASP A 141 -1.17 7.92 21.92
C ASP A 141 -1.16 9.27 21.15
N ARG A 142 -0.14 10.12 21.37
CA ARG A 142 0.01 11.43 20.70
C ARG A 142 1.08 11.42 19.64
N PHE A 143 2.20 10.79 19.94
CA PHE A 143 3.36 10.77 19.08
C PHE A 143 3.74 9.33 18.79
N TRP A 144 4.27 9.07 17.61
CA TRP A 144 4.85 7.77 17.29
C TRP A 144 6.05 7.93 16.37
N LEU A 145 6.99 7.00 16.53
CA LEU A 145 8.15 6.82 15.68
C LEU A 145 8.05 5.46 15.01
N GLY A 146 8.49 5.36 13.76
CA GLY A 146 8.45 4.16 12.97
C GLY A 146 9.74 3.94 12.21
N GLY A 147 10.14 2.69 12.09
CA GLY A 147 11.17 2.25 11.16
C GLY A 147 10.61 1.15 10.26
N SER A 148 11.00 1.17 8.99
CA SER A 148 10.78 0.07 8.05
C SER A 148 12.09 -0.36 7.44
N TYR A 149 12.24 -1.65 7.21
CA TYR A 149 13.30 -2.23 6.42
C TYR A 149 12.69 -3.14 5.36
N ARG A 150 12.84 -2.77 4.10
CA ARG A 150 12.48 -3.58 2.96
C ARG A 150 13.72 -4.28 2.41
N HIS A 151 13.69 -5.60 2.48
CA HIS A 151 14.81 -6.44 2.04
C HIS A 151 15.21 -6.14 0.60
N ASN A 152 16.50 -5.85 0.38
CA ASN A 152 17.10 -5.50 -0.91
C ASN A 152 16.53 -4.25 -1.60
N ASP A 153 15.79 -3.39 -0.88
CA ASP A 153 15.21 -2.19 -1.47
C ASP A 153 15.58 -0.92 -0.70
N SER A 154 15.11 -0.79 0.55
CA SER A 154 15.14 0.49 1.26
C SER A 154 15.01 0.36 2.78
N TYR A 155 15.45 1.41 3.48
CA TYR A 155 15.13 1.67 4.88
C TYR A 155 14.25 2.91 4.96
N SER A 156 13.23 2.89 5.81
CA SER A 156 12.35 4.04 6.01
C SER A 156 12.38 4.47 7.47
N ALA A 157 12.46 5.78 7.69
CA ALA A 157 12.23 6.38 8.99
C ALA A 157 10.92 7.18 8.93
N MET A 158 10.07 7.02 9.93
CA MET A 158 8.77 7.65 10.00
C MET A 158 8.55 8.28 11.37
N ALA A 159 7.88 9.42 11.39
CA ALA A 159 7.41 10.05 12.61
C ALA A 159 6.00 10.58 12.39
N GLY A 160 5.14 10.46 13.39
CA GLY A 160 3.80 11.01 13.31
C GLY A 160 3.33 11.60 14.63
N LEU A 161 2.51 12.64 14.49
CA LEU A 161 1.95 13.41 15.58
C LEU A 161 0.44 13.56 15.37
N ASN A 162 -0.34 13.16 16.38
CA ASN A 162 -1.74 13.49 16.48
C ASN A 162 -1.86 14.86 17.15
N VAL A 163 -1.93 15.92 16.33
CA VAL A 163 -2.03 17.32 16.81
C VAL A 163 -3.35 17.54 17.54
N SER A 164 -4.42 16.92 17.03
CA SER A 164 -5.74 16.95 17.64
C SER A 164 -6.48 15.65 17.33
N ARG A 165 -7.69 15.49 17.87
CA ARG A 165 -8.60 14.36 17.55
C ARG A 165 -9.11 14.39 16.10
N LEU A 166 -8.89 15.51 15.40
CA LEU A 166 -9.27 15.75 14.01
C LEU A 166 -8.07 15.61 13.07
N VAL A 167 -6.88 16.01 13.51
CA VAL A 167 -5.71 16.18 12.63
C VAL A 167 -4.56 15.32 13.09
N ASN A 168 -4.08 14.46 12.20
CA ASN A 168 -2.78 13.81 12.34
C ASN A 168 -1.84 14.27 11.22
N LEU A 169 -0.57 14.36 11.56
CA LEU A 169 0.50 14.68 10.64
C LEU A 169 1.53 13.57 10.71
N THR A 170 1.89 13.02 9.56
CA THR A 170 2.93 12.00 9.43
C THR A 170 3.97 12.47 8.45
N TYR A 171 5.23 12.25 8.79
CA TYR A 171 6.37 12.47 7.92
C TYR A 171 7.14 11.16 7.78
N SER A 172 7.51 10.81 6.56
CA SER A 172 8.36 9.67 6.25
C SER A 172 9.51 10.08 5.36
N TYR A 173 10.63 9.40 5.56
CA TYR A 173 11.80 9.50 4.72
C TYR A 173 12.29 8.10 4.36
N ASP A 174 12.35 7.83 3.07
CA ASP A 174 12.80 6.56 2.51
C ASP A 174 14.24 6.68 2.02
N PHE A 175 15.16 5.95 2.66
CA PHE A 175 16.52 5.73 2.22
C PHE A 175 16.55 4.54 1.25
N THR A 176 16.61 4.79 -0.05
CA THR A 176 16.77 3.73 -1.06
C THR A 176 18.19 3.16 -1.01
N THR A 177 18.33 1.87 -0.74
CA THR A 177 19.63 1.17 -0.68
C THR A 177 19.89 0.25 -1.87
N SER A 178 18.88 0.01 -2.71
CA SER A 178 19.00 -0.78 -3.93
C SER A 178 19.77 -0.04 -5.04
N GLN A 179 19.94 -0.70 -6.19
CA GLN A 179 20.58 -0.08 -7.36
C GLN A 179 19.90 1.22 -7.84
N LEU A 180 18.67 1.49 -7.38
CA LEU A 180 17.97 2.76 -7.57
C LEU A 180 18.63 3.95 -6.84
N ASN A 181 19.51 3.73 -5.86
CA ASN A 181 20.29 4.81 -5.23
C ASN A 181 21.26 5.53 -6.19
N LYS A 182 21.46 4.99 -7.41
CA LYS A 182 22.23 5.68 -8.46
C LYS A 182 21.44 6.83 -9.11
N VAL A 183 20.11 6.85 -8.97
CA VAL A 183 19.21 7.80 -9.64
C VAL A 183 18.18 8.44 -8.70
N SER A 184 18.02 7.94 -7.47
CA SER A 184 17.13 8.49 -6.45
C SER A 184 17.86 8.56 -5.10
N TYR A 185 17.94 9.76 -4.52
CA TYR A 185 18.58 10.00 -3.22
C TYR A 185 17.65 9.71 -2.02
N GLY A 186 16.48 9.12 -2.27
CA GLY A 186 15.41 8.92 -1.31
C GLY A 186 14.23 9.86 -1.53
N SER A 187 13.17 9.66 -0.74
CA SER A 187 11.90 10.37 -0.88
C SER A 187 11.44 10.94 0.46
N HIS A 188 11.01 12.20 0.45
CA HIS A 188 10.34 12.86 1.57
C HIS A 188 8.83 12.83 1.33
N GLU A 189 8.07 12.32 2.28
CA GLU A 189 6.61 12.31 2.21
C GLU A 189 6.01 12.96 3.46
N ILE A 190 5.01 13.81 3.24
CA ILE A 190 4.22 14.44 4.30
C ILE A 190 2.77 14.08 4.06
N VAL A 191 2.13 13.49 5.07
CA VAL A 191 0.73 13.07 5.04
C VAL A 191 -0.03 13.82 6.12
N LEU A 192 -1.08 14.54 5.71
CA LEU A 192 -2.06 15.16 6.59
C LEU A 192 -3.33 14.31 6.60
N GLY A 193 -3.65 13.69 7.72
CA GLY A 193 -4.89 12.93 7.88
C GLY A 193 -5.93 13.70 8.68
N LEU A 194 -7.17 13.66 8.18
CA LEU A 194 -8.33 14.30 8.79
C LEU A 194 -9.32 13.21 9.28
N GLN A 195 -9.54 13.15 10.58
CA GLN A 195 -10.50 12.24 11.22
C GLN A 195 -11.84 12.94 11.45
N LEU A 196 -12.73 12.81 10.46
CA LEU A 196 -14.07 13.37 10.53
C LEU A 196 -15.00 12.47 11.36
N ASN A 197 -15.92 13.08 12.11
CA ASN A 197 -16.95 12.39 12.91
C ASN A 197 -16.39 11.38 13.93
N ASN A 198 -15.35 11.76 14.67
CA ASN A 198 -14.76 10.96 15.74
C ASN A 198 -15.65 10.95 17.00
N VAL A 199 -16.77 10.22 16.96
CA VAL A 199 -17.78 10.15 18.05
C VAL A 199 -17.16 9.69 19.38
N TYR A 200 -16.20 8.77 19.33
CA TYR A 200 -15.48 8.26 20.51
C TYR A 200 -14.32 9.14 20.94
N ASN A 201 -14.07 10.24 20.22
CA ASN A 201 -13.13 11.27 20.62
C ASN A 201 -11.71 10.70 20.82
N VAL A 202 -11.31 9.71 20.04
CA VAL A 202 -10.06 8.97 20.25
C VAL A 202 -8.89 9.73 19.62
N LEU A 203 -7.80 9.90 20.35
CA LEU A 203 -6.60 10.59 19.84
C LEU A 203 -5.79 9.76 18.84
N SER A 204 -5.94 8.43 18.89
CA SER A 204 -5.19 7.51 18.04
C SER A 204 -6.03 6.28 17.72
N SER A 205 -6.05 5.89 16.43
CA SER A 205 -6.65 4.64 15.97
C SER A 205 -5.87 3.39 16.43
N MET A 206 -4.68 3.59 17.02
CA MET A 206 -3.83 2.50 17.50
C MET A 206 -4.48 1.69 18.64
N ARG A 207 -5.48 2.26 19.34
CA ARG A 207 -6.31 1.58 20.35
C ARG A 207 -7.65 1.06 19.84
N MET A 208 -7.99 1.26 18.57
CA MET A 208 -9.33 0.96 18.01
C MET A 208 -9.55 -0.51 17.61
N TRP A 209 -8.70 -1.41 18.10
CA TRP A 209 -8.75 -2.84 17.79
C TRP A 209 -8.29 -3.67 19.00
#